data_AF-A0A1C0VXJ8-F1
#
_entry.id   AF-A0A1C0VXJ8-F1
#
_cell.length_a   1.000
_cell.length_b   1.000
_cell.length_c   1.000
_cell.angle_alpha   90.00
_cell.angle_beta   90.00
_cell.angle_gamma   90.00
#
_symmetry.space_group_name_H-M   'P 1'
#
loop_
_entity.id
_entity.type
_entity.pdbx_description
1 polymer ?
#
loop_
_entity_poly.entity_id
_entity_poly.type
_entity_poly.pdbx_seq_one_letter_code
_entity_poly.pdbx_strand_id
1 'polypeptide(L)' 'MSFVYRDITGTGTESGQYEVLVNGSNVGIIIQQGSSWLVARPNSNNYESQTFLNKQEATQHLADLAGINWQA' A
#
# COMPACT_ATOMS: atom_id res chain seq x y z
N MET A 1 -4.91 12.77 -8.19
CA MET A 1 -4.64 11.31 -8.19
C MET A 1 -5.56 10.65 -7.18
N SER A 2 -6.14 9.49 -7.50
CA SER A 2 -6.99 8.73 -6.57
C SER A 2 -6.28 7.46 -6.12
N PHE A 3 -6.14 7.29 -4.81
CA PHE A 3 -5.77 6.02 -4.21
C PHE A 3 -7.02 5.15 -4.07
N VAL A 4 -6.95 3.93 -4.61
CA VAL A 4 -7.98 2.93 -4.38
C VAL A 4 -7.37 1.79 -3.58
N TYR A 5 -8.04 1.44 -2.50
CA TYR A 5 -7.68 0.34 -1.63
C TYR A 5 -8.60 -0.83 -1.93
N ARG A 6 -8.05 -1.90 -2.51
CA ARG A 6 -8.79 -3.14 -2.73
C ARG A 6 -8.40 -4.12 -1.64
N ASP A 7 -9.37 -4.51 -0.82
CA ASP A 7 -9.24 -5.61 0.12
C ASP A 7 -8.89 -6.91 -0.63
N ILE A 8 -7.82 -7.59 -0.21
CA ILE A 8 -7.36 -8.83 -0.85
C ILE A 8 -7.54 -10.07 0.03
N THR A 9 -7.99 -9.92 1.28
CA THR A 9 -8.29 -11.09 2.13
C THR A 9 -9.73 -11.57 1.93
N GLY A 10 -10.59 -10.76 1.32
CA GLY A 10 -11.98 -11.11 1.06
C GLY A 10 -12.83 -11.20 2.33
N THR A 11 -12.34 -10.67 3.44
CA THR A 11 -13.00 -10.76 4.76
C THR A 11 -13.92 -9.57 5.07
N GLY A 12 -14.11 -8.63 4.13
CA GLY A 12 -14.89 -7.42 4.35
C GLY A 12 -14.09 -6.31 5.05
N THR A 13 -14.74 -5.17 5.30
CA THR A 13 -14.23 -3.81 5.64
C THR A 13 -13.09 -3.66 6.66
N GLU A 14 -12.65 -4.72 7.32
CA GLU A 14 -11.56 -4.75 8.31
C GLU A 14 -10.42 -5.69 7.90
N SER A 15 -10.19 -5.93 6.61
CA SER A 15 -8.97 -6.62 6.20
C SER A 15 -7.75 -5.84 6.65
N GLY A 16 -6.78 -6.55 7.22
CA GLY A 16 -5.46 -6.00 7.45
C GLY A 16 -4.63 -5.89 6.18
N GLN A 17 -5.11 -6.27 4.99
CA GLN A 17 -4.29 -6.28 3.77
C GLN A 17 -5.03 -5.67 2.57
N TYR A 18 -4.38 -4.71 1.91
CA TYR A 18 -4.97 -3.97 0.80
C TYR A 18 -4.00 -3.91 -0.37
N GLU A 19 -4.48 -4.27 -1.56
CA GLU A 19 -3.87 -3.87 -2.83
C GLU A 19 -4.10 -2.37 -3.02
N VAL A 20 -3.03 -1.64 -3.31
CA VAL A 20 -3.03 -0.20 -3.56
C VAL A 20 -2.97 0.04 -5.06
N LEU A 21 -3.97 0.74 -5.57
CA LEU A 21 -4.08 1.15 -6.95
C LEU A 21 -3.94 2.68 -7.04
N VAL A 22 -3.01 3.14 -7.87
CA VAL A 22 -2.81 4.56 -8.17
C VAL A 22 -3.12 4.80 -9.64
N ASN A 23 -4.13 5.62 -9.94
CA ASN A 23 -4.62 5.85 -11.30
C ASN A 23 -4.95 4.55 -12.07
N GLY A 24 -5.39 3.50 -11.36
CA GLY A 24 -5.69 2.18 -11.94
C GLY A 24 -4.51 1.21 -12.04
N SER A 25 -3.28 1.66 -11.76
CA SER A 25 -2.09 0.80 -11.73
C SER A 25 -1.84 0.26 -10.32
N ASN A 26 -1.61 -1.04 -10.18
CA ASN A 26 -1.20 -1.64 -8.89
C ASN A 26 0.23 -1.20 -8.56
N VAL A 27 0.40 -0.54 -7.42
CA VAL A 27 1.71 -0.08 -6.91
C VAL A 27 2.24 -0.95 -5.77
N GLY A 28 1.40 -1.81 -5.19
CA GLY A 28 1.78 -2.77 -4.16
C GLY A 28 0.65 -3.11 -3.22
N ILE A 29 1.04 -3.72 -2.11
CA ILE A 29 0.16 -4.19 -1.05
C ILE A 29 0.61 -3.51 0.25
N ILE A 30 -0.35 -3.07 1.05
CA ILE A 30 -0.12 -2.62 2.42
C ILE A 30 -0.75 -3.59 3.41
N ILE A 31 -0.05 -3.87 4.50
CA ILE A 31 -0.45 -4.87 5.50
C ILE A 31 -0.43 -4.21 6.89
N GLN A 32 -1.58 -4.10 7.54
CA GLN A 32 -1.71 -3.71 8.93
C GLN A 32 -1.21 -4.83 9.84
N GLN A 33 -0.22 -4.51 10.67
CA GLN A 33 0.25 -5.36 11.77
C GLN A 33 0.15 -4.57 13.08
N GLY A 34 -0.89 -4.85 13.86
CA GLY A 34 -1.21 -4.10 15.07
C GLY A 34 -1.47 -2.62 14.74
N SER A 35 -0.66 -1.73 15.30
CA SER A 35 -0.73 -0.27 15.07
C SER A 35 0.12 0.22 13.90
N SER A 36 0.84 -0.67 13.21
CA SER A 36 1.75 -0.30 12.11
C SER A 36 1.26 -0.83 10.77
N TRP A 37 1.75 -0.23 9.69
CA TRP A 37 1.51 -0.65 8.32
C TRP A 37 2.83 -1.02 7.65
N LEU A 38 2.84 -2.18 7.00
CA LEU A 38 3.94 -2.68 6.18
C LEU A 38 3.61 -2.51 4.71
N VAL A 39 4.63 -2.42 3.87
CA VAL A 39 4.52 -2.28 2.42
C VAL A 39 5.16 -3.46 1.71
N ALA A 40 4.53 -3.94 0.66
CA ALA A 40 5.05 -4.99 -0.20
C ALA A 40 4.88 -4.57 -1.66
N ARG A 41 5.98 -4.47 -2.41
CA ARG A 41 5.91 -4.14 -3.83
C ARG A 41 5.62 -5.38 -4.68
N PRO A 42 4.79 -5.26 -5.73
CA PRO A 42 4.60 -6.35 -6.67
C PRO A 42 5.90 -6.56 -7.45
N ASN A 43 6.28 -7.81 -7.67
CA ASN A 43 7.54 -8.21 -8.33
C ASN A 43 8.83 -7.82 -7.58
N SER A 44 8.75 -7.47 -6.29
CA SER A 44 9.90 -7.33 -5.42
C SER A 44 9.93 -8.50 -4.43
N ASN A 45 11.04 -9.23 -4.37
CA ASN A 45 11.26 -10.21 -3.29
C ASN A 45 11.64 -9.53 -1.96
N ASN A 46 11.85 -8.22 -1.98
CA ASN A 46 12.13 -7.43 -0.79
C ASN A 46 10.81 -6.85 -0.27
N TYR A 47 10.33 -7.41 0.83
CA TYR A 47 9.44 -6.68 1.73
C TYR A 47 10.27 -5.53 2.31
N GLU A 48 9.92 -4.30 1.99
CA GLU A 48 10.43 -3.18 2.77
C GLU A 48 9.73 -3.24 4.12
N SER A 49 10.45 -3.69 5.15
CA SER A 49 10.02 -3.69 6.54
C SER A 49 10.06 -2.28 7.12
N GLN A 50 9.52 -1.31 6.38
CA GLN A 50 9.33 0.03 6.86
C GLN A 50 7.91 0.10 7.45
N THR A 51 7.85 0.41 8.73
CA THR A 51 6.61 0.56 9.47
C THR A 51 6.11 1.99 9.34
N PHE A 52 4.86 2.13 8.95
CA PHE A 52 4.17 3.42 8.87
C PHE A 52 3.06 3.49 9.92
N LEU A 53 2.83 4.68 10.48
CA LEU A 53 1.84 4.88 11.54
C LEU A 53 0.40 4.88 11.01
N ASN A 54 0.22 5.17 9.72
CA ASN A 54 -1.09 5.13 9.09
C ASN A 54 -1.03 4.62 7.65
N LYS A 55 -2.22 4.24 7.16
CA LYS A 55 -2.44 3.67 5.83
C LYS A 55 -1.98 4.60 4.70
N GLN A 56 -2.13 5.92 4.88
CA GLN A 56 -1.84 6.90 3.84
C GLN A 56 -0.33 7.06 3.62
N GLU A 57 0.46 7.11 4.68
CA GLU A 57 1.93 7.18 4.57
C GLU A 57 2.51 5.93 3.89
N ALA A 58 2.04 4.74 4.26
CA ALA A 58 2.44 3.48 3.59
C ALA A 58 2.11 3.50 2.09
N THR A 59 0.96 4.07 1.74
CA THR A 59 0.51 4.21 0.35
C THR A 59 1.38 5.19 -0.43
N GLN A 60 1.68 6.35 0.18
CA GLN A 60 2.54 7.36 -0.41
C GLN A 60 3.92 6.79 -0.70
N HIS A 61 4.50 6.08 0.28
CA HIS A 61 5.78 5.41 0.10
C HIS A 61 5.73 4.44 -1.09
N LEU A 62 4.71 3.59 -1.21
CA LEU A 62 4.55 2.70 -2.37
C LEU A 62 4.46 3.46 -3.70
N ALA A 63 3.79 4.61 -3.74
CA ALA A 63 3.70 5.43 -4.95
C ALA A 63 5.05 6.05 -5.33
N ASP A 64 5.79 6.58 -4.36
CA ASP A 64 7.14 7.14 -4.56
C ASP A 64 8.12 6.06 -5.05
N LEU A 65 8.06 4.90 -4.38
CA LEU A 65 8.78 3.69 -4.74
C LEU A 65 8.46 3.23 -6.18
N ALA A 66 7.20 3.29 -6.60
CA ALA A 66 6.78 2.98 -7.96
C ALA A 66 7.16 4.06 -9.00
N GLY A 67 7.85 5.14 -8.58
CA GLY A 67 8.21 6.25 -9.46
C GLY A 67 7.01 7.07 -9.93
N ILE A 68 5.87 6.93 -9.26
CA ILE A 68 4.68 7.72 -9.56
C ILE A 68 4.86 9.08 -8.89
N ASN A 69 5.48 10.01 -9.62
CA ASN A 69 5.69 11.38 -9.15
C ASN A 69 4.35 12.05 -8.83
N TRP A 70 4.13 12.27 -7.54
CA TRP A 70 3.06 13.07 -6.99
C TRP A 70 3.51 14.53 -6.98
N GLN A 71 3.03 15.34 -7.92
CA GLN A 71 3.01 16.79 -7.69
C GLN A 71 1.63 17.09 -7.11
N ALA A 72 1.60 17.37 -5.80
CA ALA A 72 0.43 17.90 -5.11
C ALA A 72 0.08 19.31 -5.62
#